data_AF-A0A9Q0BQU2-F1
#
_entry.id   AF-A0A9Q0BQU2-F1
#
_cell.length_a   1.000
_cell.length_b   1.000
_cell.length_c   1.000
_cell.angle_alpha   90.00
_cell.angle_beta   90.00
_cell.angle_gamma   90.00
#
_symmetry.space_group_name_H-M   'P 1'
#
loop_
_entity.id
_entity.type
_entity.pdbx_description
1 polymer ?
#
loop_
_entity_poly.entity_id
_entity_poly.type
_entity_poly.pdbx_seq_one_letter_code
_entity_poly.pdbx_strand_id
1 'polypeptide(L)'
;MASFACACSLCKGGAFTVHRDPECWDDVLKSRRIPGHCESLEVACVDNEAGDPPFAEFFFKCAEHVSGGEKDFAAPLNLIKNNIKDVPCLACTDVSETVLVFPCASQHVTCIECFRHYCRSRLGERQFMPHPDFGYTLPCPAGCEHSFIEEIHHFKLLTRDEYDRYQRFATEEYVLQAGGVLCPQPGCGMGLLVEPDCRKVTCQNGCGYVFCRSCLQGYHIGECLPEGAEASAQNSCEYTVDPNRAAEARWEEASNVTIKVSTKPCPKCRTPTERDGGCMHMVCTRAGCGFEWCWVCQTEWTRDCMGAHWFG
;
A
#
# COMPACT_ATOMS: atom_id res chain seq x y z
N MET A 1 -15.05 -3.39 4.09
CA MET A 1 -15.04 -3.51 2.60
C MET A 1 -15.04 -2.11 1.98
N ALA A 2 -14.47 -1.93 0.79
CA ALA A 2 -14.47 -0.65 0.07
C ALA A 2 -15.43 -0.71 -1.12
N SER A 3 -15.97 0.44 -1.52
CA SER A 3 -16.72 0.62 -2.75
C SER A 3 -15.84 1.32 -3.79
N PHE A 4 -15.74 0.73 -4.97
CA PHE A 4 -14.99 1.20 -6.10
C PHE A 4 -15.82 2.17 -6.95
N ALA A 5 -15.22 3.28 -7.33
CA ALA A 5 -15.84 4.27 -8.20
C ALA A 5 -14.84 4.83 -9.21
N CYS A 6 -15.35 5.30 -10.34
CA CYS A 6 -14.56 5.90 -11.40
C CYS A 6 -15.13 7.26 -11.81
N ALA A 7 -14.27 8.14 -12.28
CA ALA A 7 -14.63 9.44 -12.82
C ALA A 7 -13.75 9.77 -14.04
N CYS A 8 -14.21 10.74 -14.84
CA CYS A 8 -13.43 11.29 -15.93
C CYS A 8 -12.20 12.04 -15.41
N SER A 9 -11.01 11.77 -15.95
CA SER A 9 -9.78 12.47 -15.55
C SER A 9 -9.81 13.98 -15.80
N LEU A 10 -10.62 14.44 -16.76
CA LEU A 10 -10.71 15.85 -17.17
C LEU A 10 -11.74 16.64 -16.35
N CYS A 11 -13.01 16.25 -16.40
CA CYS A 11 -14.09 16.99 -15.74
C CYS A 11 -14.41 16.50 -14.31
N LYS A 12 -13.79 15.39 -13.87
CA LYS A 12 -14.04 14.74 -12.58
C LYS A 12 -15.49 14.26 -12.36
N GLY A 13 -16.31 14.26 -13.42
CA GLY A 13 -17.68 13.75 -13.38
C GLY A 13 -17.73 12.21 -13.30
N GLY A 14 -18.68 11.69 -12.52
CA GLY A 14 -18.86 10.25 -12.29
C GLY A 14 -19.62 9.48 -13.38
N ALA A 15 -20.19 10.17 -14.38
CA ALA A 15 -20.81 9.54 -15.54
C ALA A 15 -19.74 9.22 -16.60
N PHE A 16 -18.98 8.16 -16.34
CA PHE A 16 -17.86 7.72 -17.17
C PHE A 16 -17.96 6.22 -17.47
N THR A 17 -17.83 5.85 -18.73
CA THR A 17 -17.86 4.45 -19.19
C THR A 17 -16.48 4.04 -19.65
N VAL A 18 -15.89 3.04 -18.99
CA VAL A 18 -14.57 2.51 -19.35
C VAL A 18 -14.65 1.64 -20.61
N HIS A 19 -13.63 1.68 -21.47
CA HIS A 19 -13.56 0.82 -22.66
C HIS A 19 -13.21 -0.64 -22.34
N ARG A 20 -12.52 -0.86 -21.21
CA ARG A 20 -12.23 -2.19 -20.67
C ARG A 20 -12.34 -2.16 -19.15
N ASP A 21 -12.73 -3.29 -18.57
CA ASP A 21 -12.74 -3.48 -17.13
C ASP A 21 -11.30 -3.53 -16.57
N PRO A 22 -11.04 -3.02 -15.35
CA PRO A 22 -9.77 -3.20 -14.67
C PRO A 22 -9.54 -4.67 -14.29
N GLU A 23 -8.30 -5.14 -14.48
CA GLU A 23 -7.93 -6.53 -14.19
C GLU A 23 -6.95 -6.65 -13.01
N CYS A 24 -6.33 -5.56 -12.59
CA CYS A 24 -5.32 -5.54 -11.54
C CYS A 24 -5.21 -4.18 -10.85
N TRP A 25 -4.48 -4.14 -9.74
CA TRP A 25 -4.23 -2.89 -9.00
C TRP A 25 -3.51 -1.83 -9.83
N ASP A 26 -2.64 -2.23 -10.75
CA ASP A 26 -1.94 -1.30 -11.64
C ASP A 26 -2.88 -0.53 -12.56
N ASP A 27 -3.98 -1.15 -12.99
CA ASP A 27 -4.97 -0.49 -13.85
C ASP A 27 -5.74 0.61 -13.12
N VAL A 28 -5.79 0.56 -11.78
CA VAL A 28 -6.58 1.49 -10.97
C VAL A 28 -5.74 2.49 -10.18
N LEU A 29 -4.49 2.15 -9.87
CA LEU A 29 -3.58 3.03 -9.13
C LEU A 29 -2.73 3.90 -10.06
N LYS A 30 -2.36 3.41 -11.25
CA LYS A 30 -1.56 4.19 -12.21
C LYS A 30 -2.47 5.06 -13.06
N SER A 31 -2.05 6.29 -13.29
CA SER A 31 -2.79 7.22 -14.14
C SER A 31 -2.73 6.82 -15.62
N ARG A 32 -3.75 7.23 -16.39
CA ARG A 32 -3.82 7.07 -17.85
C ARG A 32 -3.72 5.61 -18.34
N ARG A 33 -4.32 4.67 -17.61
CA ARG A 33 -4.29 3.22 -17.93
C ARG A 33 -5.50 2.72 -18.72
N ILE A 34 -6.68 3.26 -18.42
CA ILE A 34 -7.94 2.83 -19.02
C ILE A 34 -8.61 4.04 -19.65
N PRO A 35 -8.71 4.11 -21.00
CA PRO A 35 -9.50 5.12 -21.67
C PRO A 35 -11.00 4.81 -21.54
N GLY A 36 -11.82 5.83 -21.75
CA GLY A 36 -13.27 5.69 -21.73
C GLY A 36 -14.00 6.87 -22.33
N HIS A 37 -15.33 6.77 -22.32
CA HIS A 37 -16.22 7.81 -22.78
C HIS A 37 -16.82 8.55 -21.58
N CYS A 38 -16.75 9.88 -21.60
CA CYS A 38 -17.41 10.72 -20.61
C CYS A 38 -18.76 11.17 -21.13
N GLU A 39 -19.82 10.92 -20.37
CA GLU A 39 -21.20 11.29 -20.73
C GLU A 39 -21.55 12.73 -20.33
N SER A 40 -20.58 13.52 -19.85
CA SER A 40 -20.82 14.91 -19.48
C SER A 40 -21.23 15.73 -20.69
N LEU A 41 -22.43 16.30 -20.64
CA LEU A 41 -22.97 17.17 -21.69
C LEU A 41 -22.45 18.61 -21.59
N GLU A 42 -21.86 18.98 -20.45
CA GLU A 42 -21.37 20.34 -20.20
C GLU A 42 -19.96 20.56 -20.76
N VAL A 43 -19.14 19.50 -20.80
CA VAL A 43 -17.75 19.56 -21.24
C VAL A 43 -17.48 18.43 -22.22
N ALA A 44 -17.14 18.79 -23.47
CA ALA A 44 -16.60 17.84 -24.43
C ALA A 44 -15.23 17.35 -23.97
N CYS A 45 -15.21 16.24 -23.22
CA CYS A 45 -14.00 15.68 -22.65
C CYS A 45 -13.26 14.88 -23.72
N VAL A 46 -12.21 15.49 -24.29
CA VAL A 46 -11.26 14.85 -25.21
C VAL A 46 -9.84 15.10 -24.70
N ASP A 47 -8.96 14.10 -24.81
CA ASP A 47 -7.60 14.15 -24.24
C ASP A 47 -6.65 15.02 -25.08
N ASN A 48 -6.91 15.18 -26.38
CA ASN A 48 -6.10 15.97 -27.29
C ASN A 48 -6.91 16.59 -28.44
N GLU A 49 -6.24 17.42 -29.26
CA GLU A 49 -6.82 18.06 -30.45
C GLU A 49 -7.27 17.06 -31.52
N ALA A 50 -6.76 15.83 -31.49
CA ALA A 50 -7.17 14.74 -32.38
C ALA A 50 -8.52 14.10 -31.95
N GLY A 51 -9.03 14.44 -30.77
CA GLY A 51 -10.28 13.91 -30.24
C GLY A 51 -10.14 12.55 -29.54
N ASP A 52 -8.94 12.20 -29.08
CA ASP A 52 -8.72 10.94 -28.37
C ASP A 52 -9.55 10.89 -27.07
N PRO A 53 -10.01 9.69 -26.67
CA PRO A 53 -10.86 9.54 -25.50
C PRO A 53 -10.10 9.89 -24.20
N PRO A 54 -10.78 10.52 -23.22
CA PRO A 54 -10.22 10.77 -21.91
C PRO A 54 -9.96 9.46 -21.14
N PHE A 55 -9.21 9.57 -20.04
CA PHE A 55 -8.87 8.44 -19.20
C PHE A 55 -9.75 8.37 -17.96
N ALA A 56 -9.94 7.15 -17.46
CA ALA A 56 -10.57 6.88 -16.18
C ALA A 56 -9.62 7.25 -15.04
N GLU A 57 -10.19 7.85 -14.00
CA GLU A 57 -9.55 8.01 -12.70
C GLU A 57 -10.37 7.27 -11.65
N PHE A 58 -9.72 6.40 -10.90
CA PHE A 58 -10.37 5.53 -9.94
C PHE A 58 -10.15 6.03 -8.52
N PHE A 59 -11.17 5.87 -7.68
CA PHE A 59 -11.10 6.22 -6.27
C PHE A 59 -11.93 5.22 -5.45
N PHE A 60 -11.59 5.13 -4.17
CA PHE A 60 -12.17 4.17 -3.24
C PHE A 60 -12.94 4.91 -2.16
N LYS A 61 -14.07 4.35 -1.74
CA LYS A 61 -14.88 4.86 -0.65
C LYS A 61 -15.09 3.77 0.40
N CYS A 62 -15.31 4.17 1.64
CA CYS A 62 -15.71 3.21 2.66
C CYS A 62 -17.11 2.68 2.37
N ALA A 63 -17.31 1.36 2.46
CA ALA A 63 -18.62 0.75 2.28
C ALA A 63 -19.42 0.59 3.59
N GLU A 64 -18.83 0.92 4.74
CA GLU A 64 -19.45 0.71 6.06
C GLU A 64 -20.24 1.92 6.57
N HIS A 65 -20.08 3.09 5.94
CA HIS A 65 -20.86 4.28 6.24
C HIS A 65 -21.37 4.94 4.97
N VAL A 66 -22.40 5.77 5.13
CA VAL A 66 -22.90 6.61 4.04
C VAL A 66 -21.80 7.59 3.64
N SER A 67 -21.51 7.67 2.34
CA SER A 67 -20.43 8.53 1.86
C SER A 67 -20.75 10.01 2.07
N GLY A 68 -19.75 10.78 2.47
CA GLY A 68 -19.84 12.23 2.67
C GLY A 68 -19.90 13.05 1.38
N GLY A 69 -20.08 12.41 0.21
CA GLY A 69 -20.13 13.04 -1.10
C GLY A 69 -18.89 12.75 -1.95
N GLU A 70 -18.56 13.65 -2.87
CA GLU A 70 -17.46 13.48 -3.83
C GLU A 70 -16.06 13.64 -3.22
N LYS A 71 -15.94 14.34 -2.09
CA LYS A 71 -14.66 14.57 -1.40
C LYS A 71 -14.29 13.48 -0.41
N ASP A 72 -15.16 12.49 -0.24
CA ASP A 72 -14.94 11.35 0.63
C ASP A 72 -14.18 10.27 -0.14
N PHE A 73 -12.97 9.95 0.33
CA PHE A 73 -12.09 8.96 -0.27
C PHE A 73 -11.38 8.15 0.81
N ALA A 74 -11.07 6.90 0.48
CA ALA A 74 -10.32 5.98 1.30
C ALA A 74 -9.03 5.56 0.57
N ALA A 75 -7.96 5.35 1.34
CA ALA A 75 -6.72 4.82 0.79
C ALA A 75 -6.91 3.33 0.44
N PRO A 76 -6.63 2.90 -0.80
CA PRO A 76 -6.68 1.48 -1.16
C PRO A 76 -5.51 0.73 -0.52
N LEU A 77 -5.83 -0.37 0.17
CA LEU A 77 -4.84 -1.26 0.76
C LEU A 77 -4.58 -2.44 -0.19
N ASN A 78 -3.82 -2.19 -1.26
CA ASN A 78 -3.63 -3.11 -2.37
C ASN A 78 -2.93 -4.43 -2.03
N LEU A 79 -2.17 -4.48 -0.94
CA LEU A 79 -1.51 -5.70 -0.48
C LEU A 79 -2.43 -6.60 0.36
N ILE A 80 -3.59 -6.10 0.79
CA ILE A 80 -4.56 -6.88 1.56
C ILE A 80 -5.49 -7.64 0.60
N LYS A 81 -5.58 -8.95 0.78
CA LYS A 81 -6.38 -9.85 -0.05
C LYS A 81 -7.24 -10.78 0.80
N ASN A 82 -8.39 -11.19 0.23
CA ASN A 82 -9.16 -12.31 0.78
C ASN A 82 -8.42 -13.61 0.47
N ASN A 83 -8.21 -14.43 1.49
CA ASN A 83 -7.43 -15.66 1.43
C ASN A 83 -8.23 -16.84 0.85
N ILE A 84 -8.68 -16.71 -0.40
CA ILE A 84 -9.46 -17.76 -1.09
C ILE A 84 -8.69 -19.06 -1.35
N LYS A 85 -7.37 -19.03 -1.11
CA LYS A 85 -6.44 -20.16 -1.33
C LYS A 85 -6.07 -20.87 -0.02
N ASP A 86 -6.62 -20.43 1.11
CA ASP A 86 -6.32 -20.97 2.45
C ASP A 86 -4.80 -21.02 2.77
N VAL A 87 -4.05 -20.00 2.32
CA VAL A 87 -2.59 -19.95 2.53
C VAL A 87 -2.31 -19.65 4.00
N PRO A 88 -1.46 -20.44 4.68
CA PRO A 88 -1.12 -20.21 6.06
C PRO A 88 -0.23 -18.97 6.23
N CYS A 89 -0.34 -18.31 7.38
CA CYS A 89 0.50 -17.18 7.73
C CYS A 89 1.97 -17.58 7.93
N LEU A 90 2.89 -16.83 7.32
CA LEU A 90 4.35 -16.99 7.48
C LEU A 90 4.79 -17.01 8.96
N ALA A 91 4.12 -16.23 9.80
CA ALA A 91 4.53 -15.93 11.18
C ALA A 91 3.83 -16.81 12.26
N CYS A 92 2.60 -17.26 12.05
CA CYS A 92 1.88 -18.09 13.03
C CYS A 92 1.37 -19.42 12.48
N THR A 93 1.52 -19.68 11.17
CA THR A 93 1.03 -20.88 10.46
C THR A 93 -0.50 -21.06 10.44
N ASP A 94 -1.26 -20.17 11.08
CA ASP A 94 -2.72 -20.18 11.01
C ASP A 94 -3.24 -19.68 9.65
N VAL A 95 -4.38 -20.21 9.23
CA VAL A 95 -5.13 -19.73 8.06
C VAL A 95 -6.13 -18.68 8.53
N SER A 96 -6.02 -17.47 7.97
CA SER A 96 -6.94 -16.34 8.23
C SER A 96 -7.68 -15.97 6.95
N GLU A 97 -8.93 -15.49 7.08
CA GLU A 97 -9.76 -15.10 5.92
C GLU A 97 -9.20 -13.90 5.16
N THR A 98 -8.58 -12.95 5.87
CA THR A 98 -7.94 -11.76 5.29
C THR A 98 -6.46 -11.78 5.60
N VAL A 99 -5.63 -11.61 4.57
CA VAL A 99 -4.18 -11.68 4.67
C VAL A 99 -3.53 -10.51 3.93
N LEU A 100 -2.30 -10.20 4.30
CA LEU A 100 -1.42 -9.30 3.57
C LEU A 100 -0.42 -10.13 2.76
N VAL A 101 -0.31 -9.82 1.47
CA VAL A 101 0.61 -10.47 0.53
C VAL A 101 1.70 -9.47 0.17
N PHE A 102 2.95 -9.80 0.50
CA PHE A 102 4.10 -8.93 0.22
C PHE A 102 4.44 -8.91 -1.29
N PRO A 103 4.97 -7.79 -1.81
CA PRO A 103 5.33 -7.65 -3.23
C PRO A 103 6.68 -8.31 -3.57
N CYS A 104 7.03 -9.43 -2.94
CA CYS A 104 8.23 -10.20 -3.28
C CYS A 104 7.92 -11.26 -4.34
N ALA A 105 8.95 -11.80 -4.99
CA ALA A 105 8.81 -12.85 -6.01
C ALA A 105 8.03 -14.08 -5.50
N SER A 106 8.27 -14.48 -4.24
CA SER A 106 7.56 -15.59 -3.60
C SER A 106 6.16 -15.23 -3.12
N GLN A 107 5.78 -13.94 -3.17
CA GLN A 107 4.53 -13.40 -2.68
C GLN A 107 4.17 -13.92 -1.27
N HIS A 108 5.08 -13.71 -0.31
CA HIS A 108 4.90 -14.24 1.04
C HIS A 108 3.67 -13.65 1.72
N VAL A 109 2.97 -14.49 2.49
CA VAL A 109 1.67 -14.17 3.09
C VAL A 109 1.77 -14.06 4.61
N THR A 110 1.16 -13.03 5.19
CA THR A 110 0.98 -12.89 6.64
C THR A 110 -0.48 -12.60 6.98
N CYS A 111 -0.99 -13.14 8.09
CA CYS A 111 -2.24 -12.64 8.65
C CYS A 111 -2.07 -11.19 9.17
N ILE A 112 -3.17 -10.46 9.28
CA ILE A 112 -3.16 -9.04 9.67
C ILE A 112 -2.53 -8.84 11.05
N GLU A 113 -2.83 -9.70 12.02
CA GLU A 113 -2.30 -9.56 13.39
C GLU A 113 -0.78 -9.75 13.45
N CYS A 114 -0.24 -10.73 12.72
CA CYS A 114 1.20 -10.91 12.62
C CYS A 114 1.88 -9.75 11.88
N PHE A 115 1.24 -9.18 10.85
CA PHE A 115 1.75 -7.97 10.19
C PHE A 115 1.82 -6.79 11.16
N ARG A 116 0.79 -6.57 12.00
CA ARG A 116 0.81 -5.52 13.04
C ARG A 116 1.93 -5.74 14.04
N HIS A 117 2.13 -6.98 14.47
CA HIS A 117 3.23 -7.32 15.38
C HIS A 117 4.60 -7.06 14.76
N TYR A 118 4.81 -7.47 13.51
CA TYR A 118 6.03 -7.20 12.75
C TYR A 118 6.32 -5.69 12.66
N CYS A 119 5.33 -4.89 12.24
CA CYS A 119 5.45 -3.44 12.20
C CYS A 119 5.76 -2.84 13.58
N ARG A 120 5.10 -3.29 14.65
CA ARG A 120 5.34 -2.79 16.02
C ARG A 120 6.76 -3.10 16.51
N SER A 121 7.26 -4.31 16.30
CA SER A 121 8.64 -4.69 16.69
C SER A 121 9.66 -3.81 15.95
N ARG A 122 9.55 -3.72 14.62
CA ARG A 122 10.47 -2.89 13.82
C ARG A 122 10.36 -1.40 14.14
N LEU A 123 9.18 -0.90 14.48
CA LEU A 123 8.99 0.48 14.93
C LEU A 123 9.60 0.71 16.32
N GLY A 124 9.48 -0.27 17.22
CA GLY A 124 10.07 -0.26 18.55
C GLY A 124 11.59 -0.12 18.51
N GLU A 125 12.21 -0.85 17.58
CA GLU A 125 13.66 -0.97 17.41
C GLU A 125 14.26 0.03 16.40
N ARG A 126 13.44 0.93 15.82
CA ARG A 126 13.84 1.88 14.75
C ARG A 126 14.49 1.19 13.52
N GLN A 127 13.93 0.05 13.11
CA GLN A 127 14.41 -0.77 11.99
C GLN A 127 13.53 -0.70 10.74
N PHE A 128 12.65 0.30 10.65
CA PHE A 128 12.08 0.69 9.36
C PHE A 128 13.22 1.23 8.49
N MET A 129 13.13 0.98 7.19
CA MET A 129 14.19 1.34 6.25
C MET A 129 13.77 2.56 5.42
N PRO A 130 14.62 3.59 5.31
CA PRO A 130 14.40 4.68 4.39
C PRO A 130 14.60 4.21 2.95
N HIS A 131 13.61 4.45 2.10
CA HIS A 131 13.67 4.23 0.67
C HIS A 131 13.48 5.57 -0.05
N PRO A 132 14.30 5.90 -1.07
CA PRO A 132 14.23 7.18 -1.77
C PRO A 132 12.83 7.51 -2.32
N ASP A 133 12.16 6.52 -2.91
CA ASP A 133 10.87 6.72 -3.59
C ASP A 133 9.65 6.41 -2.72
N PHE A 134 9.79 5.49 -1.74
CA PHE A 134 8.65 4.98 -0.96
C PHE A 134 8.61 5.56 0.46
N GLY A 135 9.61 6.36 0.83
CA GLY A 135 9.77 6.90 2.16
C GLY A 135 10.19 5.83 3.17
N TYR A 136 9.69 5.93 4.39
CA TYR A 136 10.07 5.05 5.49
C TYR A 136 9.19 3.80 5.49
N THR A 137 9.74 2.64 5.15
CA THR A 137 8.94 1.44 4.87
C THR A 137 9.59 0.15 5.38
N LEU A 138 8.91 -0.98 5.18
CA LEU A 138 9.37 -2.31 5.55
C LEU A 138 9.37 -3.27 4.35
N PRO A 139 10.32 -4.21 4.31
CA PRO A 139 10.36 -5.27 3.31
C PRO A 139 9.52 -6.47 3.78
N CYS A 140 9.54 -7.53 2.99
CA CYS A 140 9.09 -8.84 3.42
C CYS A 140 9.87 -9.32 4.67
N PRO A 141 9.19 -9.87 5.70
CA PRO A 141 9.85 -10.40 6.90
C PRO A 141 10.87 -11.51 6.62
N ALA A 142 10.71 -12.22 5.50
CA ALA A 142 11.64 -13.25 5.05
C ALA A 142 12.93 -12.69 4.40
N GLY A 143 13.11 -11.37 4.37
CA GLY A 143 14.33 -10.74 3.83
C GLY A 143 14.43 -10.80 2.30
N CYS A 144 13.31 -10.90 1.60
CA CYS A 144 13.33 -10.96 0.13
C CYS A 144 13.79 -9.63 -0.49
N GLU A 145 14.51 -9.72 -1.61
CA GLU A 145 14.86 -8.55 -2.40
C GLU A 145 13.61 -7.90 -3.03
N HIS A 146 13.71 -6.59 -3.31
CA HIS A 146 12.67 -5.79 -3.97
C HIS A 146 11.25 -5.94 -3.37
N SER A 147 11.16 -6.10 -2.05
CA SER A 147 9.93 -6.47 -1.36
C SER A 147 9.34 -5.37 -0.47
N PHE A 148 9.76 -4.13 -0.70
CA PHE A 148 9.31 -2.97 0.07
C PHE A 148 7.84 -2.67 -0.18
N ILE A 149 7.14 -2.28 0.89
CA ILE A 149 5.75 -1.80 0.78
C ILE A 149 5.77 -0.38 0.22
N GLU A 150 5.22 -0.20 -0.98
CA GLU A 150 5.17 1.11 -1.66
C GLU A 150 4.10 2.04 -1.05
N GLU A 151 2.95 1.48 -0.69
CA GLU A 151 1.81 2.23 -0.16
C GLU A 151 1.86 2.33 1.37
N ILE A 152 2.32 3.47 1.88
CA ILE A 152 2.51 3.70 3.32
C ILE A 152 1.20 3.64 4.14
N HIS A 153 0.04 3.80 3.51
CA HIS A 153 -1.24 3.72 4.21
C HIS A 153 -1.52 2.32 4.80
N HIS A 154 -0.81 1.27 4.37
CA HIS A 154 -0.85 -0.05 5.03
C HIS A 154 -0.46 0.03 6.51
N PHE A 155 0.42 0.96 6.88
CA PHE A 155 0.82 1.15 8.28
C PHE A 155 -0.30 1.77 9.13
N LYS A 156 -1.41 2.27 8.54
CA LYS A 156 -2.61 2.65 9.30
C LYS A 156 -3.35 1.47 9.94
N LEU A 157 -2.95 0.23 9.65
CA LEU A 157 -3.37 -0.95 10.42
C LEU A 157 -2.84 -0.92 11.86
N LEU A 158 -1.76 -0.17 12.12
CA LEU A 158 -1.30 0.10 13.48
C LEU A 158 -2.30 0.95 14.26
N THR A 159 -2.12 1.05 15.58
CA THR A 159 -2.92 2.00 16.36
C THR A 159 -2.57 3.44 15.99
N ARG A 160 -3.42 4.40 16.37
CA ARG A 160 -3.17 5.82 16.12
C ARG A 160 -1.83 6.28 16.69
N ASP A 161 -1.55 5.93 17.95
CA ASP A 161 -0.30 6.31 18.62
C ASP A 161 0.95 5.69 17.96
N GLU A 162 0.82 4.46 17.47
CA GLU A 162 1.88 3.78 16.72
C GLU A 162 2.12 4.42 15.35
N TYR A 163 1.05 4.78 14.64
CA TYR A 163 1.16 5.46 13.35
C TYR A 163 1.72 6.87 13.49
N ASP A 164 1.31 7.62 14.51
CA ASP A 164 1.86 8.96 14.80
C ASP A 164 3.36 8.86 15.15
N ARG A 165 3.75 7.82 15.91
CA ARG A 165 5.16 7.52 16.19
C ARG A 165 5.93 7.15 14.92
N TYR A 166 5.32 6.37 14.02
CA TYR A 166 5.90 6.04 12.71
C TYR A 166 6.15 7.30 11.87
N GLN A 167 5.17 8.21 11.75
CA GLN A 167 5.32 9.45 10.99
C GLN A 167 6.44 10.34 11.55
N ARG A 168 6.54 10.42 12.88
CA ARG A 168 7.62 11.14 13.55
C ARG A 168 8.98 10.53 13.22
N PHE A 169 9.14 9.22 13.35
CA PHE A 169 10.40 8.53 13.05
C PHE A 169 10.78 8.62 11.58
N ALA A 170 9.81 8.53 10.66
CA ALA A 170 10.03 8.74 9.24
C ALA A 170 10.60 10.14 8.95
N THR A 171 10.05 11.16 9.61
CA THR A 171 10.51 12.55 9.47
C THR A 171 11.90 12.74 10.08
N GLU A 172 12.13 12.19 11.29
CA GLU A 172 13.45 12.20 11.94
C GLU A 172 14.52 11.58 11.05
N GLU A 173 14.24 10.40 10.49
CA GLU A 173 15.17 9.67 9.64
C GLU A 173 15.44 10.43 8.34
N TYR A 174 14.40 10.98 7.69
CA TYR A 174 14.57 11.81 6.49
C TYR A 174 15.51 13.00 6.75
N VAL A 175 15.33 13.70 7.86
CA VAL A 175 16.18 14.84 8.23
C VAL A 175 17.63 14.39 8.40
N LEU A 176 17.88 13.26 9.06
CA LEU A 176 19.22 12.72 9.25
C LEU A 176 19.86 12.28 7.92
N GLN A 177 19.12 11.60 7.06
CA GLN A 177 19.58 11.17 5.73
C GLN A 177 19.91 12.36 4.81
N ALA A 178 19.16 13.45 4.93
CA ALA A 178 19.44 14.71 4.22
C ALA A 178 20.65 15.48 4.80
N GLY A 179 21.35 14.93 5.79
CA GLY A 179 22.47 15.60 6.46
C GLY A 179 22.03 16.70 7.44
N GLY A 180 20.76 16.70 7.85
CA GLY A 180 20.27 17.54 8.94
C GLY A 180 20.61 16.98 10.32
N VAL A 181 20.09 17.65 11.35
CA VAL A 181 20.24 17.24 12.75
C VAL A 181 18.94 17.40 13.51
N LEU A 182 18.75 16.59 14.55
CA LEU A 182 17.63 16.74 15.48
C LEU A 182 18.06 17.59 16.68
N CYS A 183 17.14 18.41 17.17
CA CYS A 183 17.38 19.19 18.39
C CYS A 183 17.55 18.25 19.60
N PRO A 184 18.68 18.31 20.33
CA PRO A 184 18.99 17.41 21.44
C PRO A 184 18.22 17.74 22.73
N GLN A 185 17.50 18.87 22.76
CA GLN A 185 16.74 19.26 23.95
C GLN A 185 15.64 18.24 24.28
N PRO A 186 15.57 17.75 25.53
CA PRO A 186 14.49 16.88 25.96
C PRO A 186 13.11 17.50 25.67
N GLY A 187 12.25 16.74 24.99
CA GLY A 187 10.91 17.19 24.63
C GLY A 187 10.82 18.12 23.42
N CYS A 188 11.93 18.45 22.74
CA CYS A 188 11.90 19.20 21.48
C CYS A 188 11.99 18.27 20.26
N GLY A 189 13.16 17.66 19.99
CA GLY A 189 13.34 16.72 18.88
C GLY A 189 13.10 17.31 17.47
N MET A 190 13.08 18.65 17.34
CA MET A 190 12.83 19.32 16.06
C MET A 190 13.92 18.97 15.04
N GLY A 191 13.51 18.55 13.84
CA GLY A 191 14.43 18.30 12.74
C GLY A 191 14.83 19.58 12.01
N LEU A 192 16.14 19.78 11.84
CA LEU A 192 16.73 20.99 11.28
C LEU A 192 17.62 20.61 10.09
N LEU A 193 17.28 21.11 8.91
CA LEU A 193 18.13 21.05 7.73
C LEU A 193 19.06 22.27 7.76
N VAL A 194 20.35 22.03 7.98
CA VAL A 194 21.36 23.08 8.18
C VAL A 194 22.46 22.91 7.15
N GLU A 195 23.01 24.03 6.68
CA GLU A 195 24.16 24.04 5.78
C GLU A 195 25.28 23.10 6.30
N PRO A 196 25.91 22.29 5.44
CA PRO A 196 26.88 21.26 5.84
C PRO A 196 28.01 21.81 6.71
N ASP A 197 28.50 23.01 6.39
CA ASP A 197 29.63 23.66 7.06
C ASP A 197 29.24 24.40 8.35
N CYS A 198 27.95 24.50 8.65
CA CYS A 198 27.47 25.24 9.80
C CYS A 198 27.54 24.39 11.08
N ARG A 199 28.50 24.72 11.95
CA ARG A 199 28.65 24.07 13.26
C ARG A 199 27.71 24.60 14.34
N LYS A 200 27.31 25.87 14.24
CA LYS A 200 26.41 26.54 15.18
C LYS A 200 24.98 26.36 14.72
N VAL A 201 24.24 25.45 15.37
CA VAL A 201 22.84 25.19 15.04
C VAL A 201 21.95 25.84 16.08
N THR A 202 20.96 26.60 15.62
CA THR A 202 19.89 27.14 16.48
C THR A 202 18.60 26.41 16.14
N CYS A 203 17.88 25.94 17.15
CA CYS A 203 16.53 25.39 16.99
C CYS A 203 15.53 26.51 16.69
N GLN A 204 15.56 27.00 15.45
CA GLN A 204 14.67 28.06 14.97
C GLN A 204 13.23 27.58 15.01
N ASN A 205 12.30 28.44 15.46
CA ASN A 205 10.87 28.14 15.59
C ASN A 205 10.53 26.98 16.55
N GLY A 206 11.53 26.44 17.28
CA GLY A 206 11.36 25.42 18.31
C GLY A 206 11.68 25.97 19.69
N CYS A 207 12.52 25.26 20.44
CA CYS A 207 12.88 25.65 21.81
C CYS A 207 13.94 26.76 21.88
N GLY A 208 14.49 27.21 20.75
CA GLY A 208 15.52 28.26 20.69
C GLY A 208 16.91 27.82 21.17
N TYR A 209 17.11 26.54 21.52
CA TYR A 209 18.39 26.03 21.98
C TYR A 209 19.46 26.12 20.88
N VAL A 210 20.67 26.54 21.28
CA VAL A 210 21.82 26.70 20.39
C VAL A 210 22.85 25.64 20.74
N PHE A 211 23.15 24.77 19.79
CA PHE A 211 23.99 23.59 19.99
C PHE A 211 25.01 23.40 18.87
N CYS A 212 26.03 22.62 19.17
CA CYS A 212 27.07 22.22 18.25
C CYS A 212 26.59 21.01 17.42
N ARG A 213 26.65 21.13 16.09
CA ARG A 213 26.29 20.04 15.15
C ARG A 213 27.04 18.74 15.42
N SER A 214 28.32 18.84 15.79
CA SER A 214 29.24 17.69 15.84
C SER A 214 29.10 16.85 17.11
N CYS A 215 28.90 17.48 18.27
CA CYS A 215 28.79 16.78 19.55
C CYS A 215 27.37 16.80 20.17
N LEU A 216 26.43 17.52 19.54
CA LEU A 216 25.06 17.72 20.02
C LEU A 216 24.96 18.32 21.44
N GLN A 217 26.02 18.94 21.93
CA GLN A 217 26.06 19.71 23.19
C GLN A 217 25.85 21.20 22.93
N GLY A 218 25.72 21.99 23.99
CA GLY A 218 25.61 23.46 23.89
C GLY A 218 26.72 24.06 23.03
N TYR A 219 26.40 25.08 22.22
CA TYR A 219 27.36 25.66 21.29
C TYR A 219 28.60 26.21 22.00
N HIS A 220 29.77 25.89 21.46
CA HIS A 220 31.06 26.26 22.04
C HIS A 220 32.05 26.69 20.94
N ILE A 221 33.04 27.47 21.34
CA ILE A 221 34.15 27.92 20.50
C ILE A 221 35.36 27.00 20.79
N GLY A 222 35.99 26.43 19.75
CA GLY A 222 37.08 25.45 19.89
C GLY A 222 36.67 24.00 19.62
N GLU A 223 37.55 23.03 19.81
CA GLU A 223 37.30 21.61 19.52
C GLU A 223 36.23 20.99 20.44
N CYS A 224 35.59 19.91 20.00
CA CYS A 224 34.63 19.16 20.82
C CYS A 224 35.38 18.39 21.91
N LEU A 225 34.96 18.57 23.16
CA LEU A 225 35.48 17.79 24.27
C LEU A 225 35.01 16.33 24.15
N PRO A 226 35.89 15.34 24.32
CA PRO A 226 35.52 13.93 24.32
C PRO A 226 34.86 13.58 25.66
N GLU A 227 33.53 13.63 25.73
CA GLU A 227 32.77 12.99 26.80
C GLU A 227 31.68 12.10 26.20
N GLY A 228 31.72 10.81 26.55
CA GLY A 228 30.60 9.88 26.40
C GLY A 228 30.32 9.35 25.00
N ALA A 229 31.30 8.73 24.34
CA ALA A 229 31.02 7.80 23.24
C ALA A 229 30.39 6.52 23.82
N GLU A 230 29.11 6.58 24.18
CA GLU A 230 28.35 5.35 24.39
C GLU A 230 28.07 4.73 23.02
N ALA A 231 28.77 3.62 22.78
CA ALA A 231 28.58 2.77 21.62
C ALA A 231 27.11 2.41 21.48
N SER A 232 26.51 2.82 20.36
CA SER A 232 25.26 2.26 19.87
C SER A 232 25.49 0.77 19.63
N ALA A 233 25.13 -0.04 20.62
CA ALA A 233 25.04 -1.48 20.48
C ALA A 233 24.00 -1.76 19.37
N GLN A 234 24.50 -2.12 18.19
CA GLN A 234 23.71 -2.79 17.16
C GLN A 234 23.32 -4.16 17.72
N ASN A 235 22.24 -4.17 18.51
CA ASN A 235 21.61 -5.40 18.93
C ASN A 235 20.73 -5.85 17.76
N SER A 236 21.33 -6.57 16.80
CA SER A 236 20.58 -7.22 15.73
C SER A 236 19.80 -8.39 16.35
N CYS A 237 18.61 -8.11 16.86
CA CYS A 237 17.60 -9.14 17.00
C CYS A 237 17.05 -9.39 15.60
N GLU A 238 17.67 -10.34 14.92
CA GLU A 238 17.20 -10.83 13.65
C GLU A 238 15.82 -11.44 13.87
N TYR A 239 14.79 -10.85 13.27
CA TYR A 239 13.49 -11.48 13.14
C TYR A 239 13.69 -12.68 12.20
N THR A 240 14.13 -13.80 12.74
CA THR A 240 14.43 -15.01 11.96
C THR A 240 13.13 -15.69 11.58
N VAL A 241 12.82 -15.72 10.30
CA VAL A 241 11.72 -16.51 9.74
C VAL A 241 12.24 -17.91 9.42
N ASP A 242 11.51 -18.94 9.84
CA ASP A 242 11.87 -20.34 9.52
C ASP A 242 11.77 -20.57 7.99
N PRO A 243 12.83 -21.08 7.33
CA PRO A 243 12.83 -21.32 5.89
C PRO A 243 11.71 -22.24 5.40
N ASN A 244 11.29 -23.24 6.20
CA ASN A 244 10.21 -24.14 5.83
C ASN A 244 8.87 -23.41 5.83
N ARG A 245 8.65 -22.53 6.82
CA ARG A 245 7.45 -21.69 6.90
C ARG A 245 7.41 -20.67 5.76
N ALA A 246 8.56 -20.17 5.33
CA ALA A 246 8.66 -19.32 4.14
C ALA A 246 8.31 -20.04 2.84
N ALA A 247 8.62 -21.33 2.72
CA ALA A 247 8.23 -22.14 1.57
C ALA A 247 6.70 -22.35 1.51
N GLU A 248 6.04 -22.57 2.65
CA GLU A 248 4.61 -22.84 2.71
C GLU A 248 3.74 -21.58 2.59
N ALA A 249 4.22 -20.42 3.05
CA ALA A 249 3.48 -19.17 3.06
C ALA A 249 3.61 -18.38 1.75
N ARG A 250 3.52 -19.05 0.59
CA ARG A 250 3.64 -18.43 -0.75
C ARG A 250 2.28 -18.34 -1.44
N TRP A 251 1.91 -17.14 -1.92
CA TRP A 251 0.62 -16.93 -2.58
C TRP A 251 0.47 -17.67 -3.92
N GLU A 252 1.55 -17.78 -4.70
CA GLU A 252 1.53 -18.51 -5.98
C GLU A 252 1.65 -20.02 -5.79
N GLU A 253 2.49 -20.51 -4.88
CA GLU A 253 2.85 -21.94 -4.86
C GLU A 253 1.88 -22.84 -4.07
N ALA A 254 0.99 -22.26 -3.24
CA ALA A 254 -0.18 -22.99 -2.74
C ALA A 254 -1.09 -23.51 -3.88
N SER A 255 -0.90 -23.00 -5.11
CA SER A 255 -1.58 -23.52 -6.31
C SER A 255 -0.89 -24.72 -6.96
N ASN A 256 0.38 -25.04 -6.67
CA ASN A 256 1.07 -26.18 -7.31
C ASN A 256 0.57 -27.55 -6.79
N VAL A 257 0.01 -27.59 -5.58
CA VAL A 257 -0.66 -28.81 -5.07
C VAL A 257 -2.08 -28.92 -5.61
N THR A 258 -2.65 -27.85 -6.16
CA THR A 258 -3.97 -27.90 -6.79
C THR A 258 -4.08 -26.85 -7.89
N ILE A 259 -3.60 -27.17 -9.11
CA ILE A 259 -4.11 -26.53 -10.33
C ILE A 259 -5.55 -27.01 -10.49
N LYS A 260 -6.45 -26.53 -9.63
CA LYS A 260 -7.86 -26.47 -9.94
C LYS A 260 -7.93 -25.34 -10.95
N VAL A 261 -7.92 -25.69 -12.23
CA VAL A 261 -8.61 -24.87 -13.23
C VAL A 261 -10.01 -24.68 -12.66
N SER A 262 -10.23 -23.55 -12.01
CA SER A 262 -11.51 -23.30 -11.36
C SER A 262 -12.47 -22.95 -12.48
N THR A 263 -13.18 -23.95 -12.99
CA THR A 263 -14.27 -23.73 -13.93
C THR A 263 -15.55 -23.52 -13.12
N LYS A 264 -16.29 -22.44 -13.38
CA LYS A 264 -17.62 -22.23 -12.81
C LYS A 264 -18.67 -22.28 -13.92
N PRO A 265 -19.84 -22.89 -13.68
CA PRO A 265 -20.89 -22.93 -14.68
C PRO A 265 -21.59 -21.58 -14.80
N CYS A 266 -21.85 -21.12 -16.03
CA CYS A 266 -22.65 -19.91 -16.27
C CYS A 266 -24.02 -20.02 -15.55
N PRO A 267 -24.47 -19.00 -14.78
CA PRO A 267 -25.73 -19.08 -14.04
C PRO A 267 -26.97 -19.29 -14.92
N LYS A 268 -26.94 -18.78 -16.16
CA LYS A 268 -28.07 -18.86 -17.11
C LYS A 268 -28.12 -20.18 -17.89
N CYS A 269 -26.98 -20.64 -18.42
CA CYS A 269 -26.94 -21.77 -19.36
C CYS A 269 -26.10 -22.96 -18.87
N ARG A 270 -25.52 -22.86 -17.67
CA ARG A 270 -24.70 -23.87 -16.99
C ARG A 270 -23.47 -24.34 -17.75
N THR A 271 -23.09 -23.61 -18.81
CA THR A 271 -21.89 -23.93 -19.60
C THR A 271 -20.66 -23.69 -18.74
N PRO A 272 -19.76 -24.68 -18.59
CA PRO A 272 -18.51 -24.50 -17.86
C PRO A 272 -17.72 -23.35 -18.47
N THR A 273 -17.35 -22.39 -17.63
CA THR A 273 -16.59 -21.20 -18.04
C THR A 273 -15.32 -21.16 -17.20
N GLU A 274 -14.19 -21.01 -17.88
CA GLU A 274 -12.90 -20.75 -17.26
C GLU A 274 -12.67 -19.24 -17.19
N ARG A 275 -12.00 -18.79 -16.12
CA ARG A 275 -11.63 -17.39 -15.95
C ARG A 275 -10.20 -17.21 -16.44
N ASP A 276 -10.05 -16.46 -17.52
CA ASP A 276 -8.76 -16.03 -18.07
C ASP A 276 -8.57 -14.55 -17.73
N GLY A 277 -7.67 -14.24 -16.78
CA GLY A 277 -7.42 -12.89 -16.28
C GLY A 277 -7.95 -12.59 -14.86
N GLY A 278 -7.76 -11.33 -14.44
CA GLY A 278 -8.07 -10.86 -13.08
C GLY A 278 -9.44 -10.22 -12.90
N CYS A 279 -10.18 -9.96 -13.98
CA CYS A 279 -11.53 -9.38 -13.93
C CYS A 279 -12.57 -10.41 -13.41
N MET A 280 -13.53 -9.94 -12.60
CA MET A 280 -14.65 -10.76 -12.10
C MET A 280 -15.91 -10.65 -12.98
N HIS A 281 -15.93 -9.75 -13.95
CA HIS A 281 -17.00 -9.61 -14.93
C HIS A 281 -16.80 -10.62 -16.07
N MET A 282 -17.71 -11.59 -16.18
CA MET A 282 -17.63 -12.67 -17.15
C MET A 282 -18.74 -12.54 -18.20
N VAL A 283 -18.39 -12.67 -19.47
CA VAL A 283 -19.37 -12.77 -20.57
C VAL A 283 -19.42 -14.21 -21.07
N CYS A 284 -20.60 -14.84 -21.06
CA CYS A 284 -20.75 -16.22 -21.51
C CYS A 284 -20.55 -16.34 -23.03
N THR A 285 -19.46 -17.02 -23.43
CA THR A 285 -19.06 -17.21 -24.83
C THR A 285 -19.90 -18.25 -25.60
N ARG A 286 -20.80 -18.98 -24.91
CA ARG A 286 -21.71 -19.91 -25.58
C ARG A 286 -22.60 -19.15 -26.56
N ALA A 287 -22.58 -19.58 -27.83
CA ALA A 287 -23.45 -19.06 -28.87
C ALA A 287 -24.92 -19.01 -28.40
N GLY A 288 -25.51 -17.82 -28.43
CA GLY A 288 -26.89 -17.55 -28.01
C GLY A 288 -27.10 -17.29 -26.51
N CYS A 289 -26.06 -17.34 -25.67
CA CYS A 289 -26.18 -17.00 -24.25
C CYS A 289 -25.86 -15.52 -24.01
N GLY A 290 -24.61 -15.10 -24.26
CA GLY A 290 -24.12 -13.72 -24.09
C GLY A 290 -24.34 -13.13 -22.69
N PHE A 291 -24.59 -13.97 -21.68
CA PHE A 291 -24.96 -13.50 -20.34
C PHE A 291 -23.74 -12.94 -19.62
N GLU A 292 -23.89 -11.73 -19.09
CA GLU A 292 -22.91 -11.04 -18.25
C GLU A 292 -23.17 -11.41 -16.78
N TRP A 293 -22.15 -11.95 -16.11
CA TRP A 293 -22.30 -12.47 -14.76
C TRP A 293 -21.04 -12.28 -13.92
N CYS A 294 -21.22 -12.24 -12.59
CA CYS A 294 -20.13 -12.09 -11.64
C CYS A 294 -19.53 -13.45 -11.25
N TRP A 295 -18.20 -13.60 -11.38
CA TRP A 295 -17.47 -14.80 -10.98
C TRP A 295 -17.60 -15.13 -9.49
N VAL A 296 -17.63 -14.11 -8.63
CA VAL A 296 -17.73 -14.24 -7.17
C VAL A 296 -19.17 -14.59 -6.78
N CYS A 297 -20.15 -13.79 -7.18
CA CYS A 297 -21.55 -13.92 -6.78
C CYS A 297 -22.30 -15.05 -7.49
N GLN A 298 -21.86 -15.46 -8.68
CA GLN A 298 -22.57 -16.42 -9.54
C GLN A 298 -24.01 -15.97 -9.91
N THR A 299 -24.19 -14.65 -10.06
CA THR A 299 -25.44 -13.98 -10.48
C THR A 299 -25.16 -13.03 -11.63
N GLU A 300 -26.20 -12.37 -12.15
CA GLU A 300 -26.06 -11.27 -13.13
C GLU A 300 -25.04 -10.22 -12.64
N TRP A 301 -24.27 -9.65 -13.57
CA TRP A 301 -23.31 -8.60 -13.26
C TRP A 301 -24.03 -7.29 -12.91
N THR A 302 -23.66 -6.67 -11.78
CA THR A 302 -24.30 -5.45 -11.30
C THR A 302 -23.27 -4.39 -10.91
N ARG A 303 -23.75 -3.14 -10.74
CA ARG A 303 -22.93 -2.04 -10.18
C ARG A 303 -22.40 -2.34 -8.78
N ASP A 304 -23.09 -3.18 -8.01
CA ASP A 304 -22.61 -3.60 -6.69
C ASP A 304 -21.41 -4.57 -6.82
N CYS A 305 -21.42 -5.47 -7.82
CA CYS A 305 -20.26 -6.31 -8.12
C CYS A 305 -19.06 -5.46 -8.55
N MET A 306 -19.31 -4.48 -9.42
CA MET A 306 -18.33 -3.48 -9.86
C MET A 306 -17.73 -2.70 -8.68
N GLY A 307 -18.56 -2.28 -7.72
CA GLY A 307 -18.12 -1.57 -6.52
C GLY A 307 -17.35 -2.44 -5.52
N ALA A 308 -17.76 -3.70 -5.32
CA ALA A 308 -17.25 -4.52 -4.22
C ALA A 308 -16.06 -5.42 -4.60
N HIS A 309 -16.01 -5.92 -5.84
CA HIS A 309 -15.02 -6.93 -6.25
C HIS A 309 -14.86 -6.97 -7.78
N TRP A 310 -14.53 -5.83 -8.41
CA TRP A 310 -14.32 -5.76 -9.85
C TRP A 310 -13.23 -6.70 -10.36
N PHE A 311 -12.12 -6.81 -9.62
CA PHE A 311 -10.98 -7.68 -9.91
C PHE A 311 -10.40 -8.28 -8.61
N GLY A 312 -9.51 -9.27 -8.72
CA GLY A 312 -8.92 -9.96 -7.54
C GLY A 312 -8.01 -11.13 -7.85
#